data_AF-F5W030-F1
#
_entry.id   AF-F5W030-F1
#
_cell.length_a   1.000
_cell.length_b   1.000
_cell.length_c   1.000
_cell.angle_alpha   90.00
_cell.angle_beta   90.00
_cell.angle_gamma   90.00
#
_symmetry.space_group_name_H-M   'P 1'
#
loop_
_entity.id
_entity.type
_entity.pdbx_description
1 polymer ?
#
loop_
_entity_poly.entity_id
_entity_poly.type
_entity_poly.pdbx_seq_one_letter_code
_entity_poly.pdbx_strand_id
1 'polypeptide(L)'
;MWNNEITLTSRKTKGKDKLKQPIYEEVEVTILCRKKKVTRSEFYQANQAGLRPSLVVEVHNFEYDNQEHAIFEGKKYRVLKTYPIDSEILELTLSEKLE
;
A
#
# COMPACT_ATOMS: atom_id res chain seq x y z
N MET A 1 16.24 -2.44 9.35
CA MET A 1 16.78 -1.10 9.05
C MET A 1 15.90 -0.48 7.96
N TRP A 2 15.60 0.81 8.04
CA TRP A 2 14.72 1.54 7.11
C TRP A 2 15.45 1.86 5.80
N ASN A 3 15.64 0.86 4.96
CA ASN A 3 16.56 0.96 3.81
C ASN A 3 15.86 0.84 2.45
N ASN A 4 14.55 0.63 2.43
CA ASN A 4 13.80 0.49 1.20
C ASN A 4 12.88 1.70 1.05
N GLU A 5 12.60 2.07 -0.19
CA GLU A 5 11.65 3.13 -0.52
C GLU A 5 10.36 2.51 -1.06
N ILE A 6 9.23 3.08 -0.66
CA ILE A 6 7.92 2.73 -1.22
C ILE A 6 7.18 4.02 -1.55
N THR A 7 6.57 4.06 -2.72
CA THR A 7 5.70 5.18 -3.13
C THR A 7 4.26 4.78 -2.90
N LEU A 8 3.58 5.44 -1.97
CA LEU A 8 2.17 5.25 -1.68
C LEU A 8 1.33 6.17 -2.56
N THR A 9 0.27 5.64 -3.17
CA THR A 9 -0.59 6.43 -4.06
C THR A 9 -2.06 6.38 -3.65
N SER A 10 -2.69 7.55 -3.65
CA SER A 10 -4.09 7.76 -3.29
C SER A 10 -4.79 8.62 -4.33
N ARG A 11 -6.11 8.46 -4.45
CA ARG A 11 -6.93 9.37 -5.27
C ARG A 11 -7.55 10.43 -4.36
N LYS A 12 -7.21 11.70 -4.59
CA LYS A 12 -7.86 12.83 -3.92
C LYS A 12 -8.82 13.54 -4.87
N THR A 13 -9.92 14.07 -4.34
CA THR A 13 -10.87 14.85 -5.15
C THR A 13 -10.34 16.27 -5.31
N LYS A 14 -9.96 16.63 -6.54
CA LYS A 14 -9.45 17.96 -6.91
C LYS A 14 -10.55 19.01 -6.97
N GLY A 15 -11.78 18.58 -7.26
CA GLY A 15 -12.93 19.47 -7.42
C GLY A 15 -14.04 18.81 -8.20
N LYS A 16 -14.92 19.65 -8.79
CA LYS A 16 -16.00 19.19 -9.66
C LYS A 16 -15.86 19.83 -11.03
N ASP A 17 -16.14 19.06 -12.09
CA ASP A 17 -16.18 19.57 -13.45
C ASP A 17 -17.45 20.39 -13.72
N LYS A 18 -17.62 20.84 -14.97
CA LYS A 18 -18.79 21.63 -15.41
C LYS A 18 -20.12 20.87 -15.25
N LEU A 19 -20.09 19.54 -15.17
CA LEU A 19 -21.24 18.66 -14.98
C LEU A 19 -21.42 18.24 -13.52
N LYS A 20 -20.69 18.87 -12.58
CA LYS A 20 -20.65 18.54 -11.14
C LYS A 20 -20.12 17.13 -10.84
N GLN A 21 -19.43 16.49 -11.78
CA GLN A 21 -18.77 15.21 -11.56
C GLN A 21 -17.44 15.43 -10.82
N PRO A 22 -17.08 14.57 -9.85
CA PRO A 22 -15.82 14.70 -9.12
C PRO A 22 -14.63 14.44 -10.05
N ILE A 23 -13.67 15.36 -10.06
CA ILE A 23 -12.37 15.19 -10.71
C ILE A 23 -11.41 14.62 -9.67
N TYR A 24 -10.78 13.50 -9.99
CA TYR A 24 -9.79 12.86 -9.13
C TYR A 24 -8.38 13.22 -9.60
N GLU A 25 -7.49 13.45 -8.66
CA GLU A 25 -6.05 13.54 -8.87
C GLU A 25 -5.36 12.40 -8.12
N GLU A 26 -4.33 11.80 -8.73
CA GLU A 26 -3.48 10.85 -8.03
C GLU A 26 -2.40 11.63 -7.26
N VAL A 27 -2.30 11.34 -5.98
CA VAL A 27 -1.28 11.90 -5.08
C VAL A 27 -0.34 10.78 -4.69
N GLU A 28 0.94 11.00 -4.93
CA GLU A 28 2.02 10.05 -4.67
C GLU A 28 2.90 10.59 -3.54
N VAL A 29 3.23 9.73 -2.58
CA VAL A 29 4.11 10.06 -1.45
C VAL A 29 5.15 8.95 -1.32
N THR A 30 6.43 9.30 -1.45
CA THR A 30 7.54 8.36 -1.29
C THR A 30 8.05 8.41 0.14
N ILE A 31 8.13 7.24 0.78
CA ILE A 31 8.51 7.08 2.19
C ILE A 31 9.50 5.92 2.35
N LEU A 32 10.16 5.87 3.50
CA LEU A 32 11.03 4.76 3.84
C LEU A 32 10.24 3.61 4.47
N CYS A 33 10.60 2.38 4.12
CA CYS A 33 9.96 1.17 4.65
C CYS A 33 10.94 0.04 4.97
N ARG A 34 10.48 -0.89 5.80
CA ARG A 34 11.18 -2.16 6.07
C ARG A 34 10.47 -3.29 5.36
N LYS A 35 11.14 -3.92 4.39
CA LYS A 35 10.65 -5.13 3.73
C LYS A 35 10.64 -6.30 4.72
N LYS A 36 9.47 -6.92 4.92
CA LYS A 36 9.30 -8.16 5.66
C LYS A 36 9.26 -9.36 4.69
N LYS A 37 9.65 -10.52 5.19
CA LYS A 37 9.48 -11.78 4.46
C LYS A 37 8.02 -12.20 4.58
N VAL A 38 7.36 -12.48 3.45
CA VAL A 38 6.04 -13.12 3.44
C VAL A 38 6.20 -14.54 3.99
N THR A 39 5.44 -14.88 5.03
CA THR A 39 5.47 -16.23 5.60
C THR A 39 4.63 -17.21 4.77
N ARG A 40 4.91 -18.51 4.88
CA ARG A 40 4.11 -19.55 4.21
C ARG A 40 2.62 -19.49 4.58
N SER A 41 2.30 -19.22 5.84
CA SER A 41 0.90 -19.16 6.30
C SER A 41 0.14 -18.02 5.63
N GLU A 42 0.74 -16.84 5.53
CA GLU A 42 0.14 -15.69 4.85
C GLU A 42 -0.06 -15.95 3.35
N PHE A 43 0.91 -16.61 2.71
CA PHE A 43 0.78 -17.04 1.33
C PHE A 43 -0.40 -17.99 1.13
N TYR A 44 -0.55 -19.03 1.97
CA TYR A 44 -1.65 -19.98 1.86
C TYR A 44 -3.02 -19.35 2.17
N GLN A 45 -3.12 -18.52 3.21
CA GLN A 45 -4.38 -17.85 3.58
C GLN A 45 -4.88 -16.95 2.47
N ALA A 46 -3.99 -16.19 1.85
CA ALA A 46 -4.40 -15.27 0.82
C ALA A 46 -4.66 -15.95 -0.52
N ASN A 47 -3.93 -17.01 -0.89
CA ASN A 47 -4.25 -17.80 -2.09
C ASN A 47 -5.66 -18.42 -2.01
N GLN A 48 -6.10 -18.84 -0.82
CA GLN A 48 -7.49 -19.30 -0.60
C GLN A 48 -8.52 -18.18 -0.84
N ALA A 49 -8.15 -16.93 -0.59
CA ALA A 49 -8.97 -15.75 -0.88
C ALA A 49 -8.80 -15.23 -2.33
N GLY A 50 -8.07 -15.96 -3.20
CA GLY A 50 -7.76 -15.53 -4.57
C GLY A 50 -6.76 -14.37 -4.65
N LEU A 51 -6.10 -14.03 -3.54
CA LEU A 51 -5.13 -12.95 -3.42
C LEU A 51 -3.72 -13.53 -3.38
N ARG A 52 -2.76 -12.87 -4.03
CA ARG A 52 -1.33 -13.22 -3.91
C ARG A 52 -0.63 -12.09 -3.15
N PRO A 53 -0.47 -12.19 -1.82
CA PRO A 53 0.29 -11.23 -1.05
C PRO A 53 1.74 -11.48 -1.42
N SER A 54 2.27 -10.56 -2.18
CA SER A 54 3.62 -10.64 -2.74
C SER A 54 4.60 -9.82 -1.93
N LEU A 55 4.11 -8.94 -1.03
CA LEU A 55 4.95 -8.04 -0.28
C LEU A 55 4.29 -7.62 1.04
N VAL A 56 5.07 -7.64 2.13
CA VAL A 56 4.70 -7.04 3.42
C VAL A 56 5.78 -6.03 3.78
N VAL A 57 5.38 -4.83 4.17
CA VAL A 57 6.30 -3.76 4.59
C VAL A 57 5.85 -3.15 5.90
N GLU A 58 6.80 -2.65 6.69
CA GLU A 58 6.52 -1.77 7.83
C GLU A 58 6.82 -0.33 7.41
N VAL A 59 5.95 0.60 7.82
CA VAL A 59 6.02 2.05 7.62
C VAL A 59 5.76 2.76 8.95
N HIS A 60 6.13 4.03 9.08
CA HIS A 60 5.64 4.81 10.20
C HIS A 60 4.16 5.15 10.00
N ASN A 61 3.36 5.06 11.07
CA ASN A 61 1.91 5.22 10.98
C ASN A 61 1.49 6.62 10.49
N PHE A 62 2.24 7.66 10.84
CA PHE A 62 1.98 9.05 10.44
C PHE A 62 2.26 9.32 8.96
N GLU A 63 2.99 8.42 8.28
CA GLU A 63 3.27 8.51 6.84
C GLU A 63 2.17 7.86 5.99
N TYR A 64 1.32 7.03 6.61
CA TYR A 64 0.22 6.34 5.94
C TYR A 64 -1.12 7.07 6.15
N ASP A 65 -1.73 7.52 5.07
CA ASP A 65 -3.01 8.25 5.00
C ASP A 65 -4.02 7.48 4.14
N ASN A 66 -4.21 6.19 4.43
CA ASN A 66 -5.14 5.30 3.73
C ASN A 66 -4.92 5.23 2.21
N GLN A 67 -3.67 5.32 1.76
CA GLN A 67 -3.34 5.17 0.34
C GLN A 67 -3.76 3.77 -0.15
N GLU A 68 -4.40 3.73 -1.32
CA GLU A 68 -5.02 2.52 -1.88
C GLU A 68 -4.00 1.61 -2.58
N HIS A 69 -2.95 2.22 -3.15
CA HIS A 69 -1.95 1.52 -3.94
C HIS A 69 -0.54 1.91 -3.48
N ALA A 70 0.42 1.09 -3.87
CA ALA A 70 1.82 1.34 -3.61
C ALA A 70 2.70 0.87 -4.77
N ILE A 71 3.84 1.54 -4.97
CA ILE A 71 4.87 1.16 -5.92
C ILE A 71 6.12 0.79 -5.12
N PHE A 72 6.63 -0.41 -5.35
CA PHE A 72 7.82 -0.92 -4.68
C PHE A 72 8.68 -1.67 -5.70
N GLU A 73 9.98 -1.37 -5.77
CA GLU A 73 10.91 -1.98 -6.73
C GLU A 73 10.39 -1.97 -8.20
N GLY A 74 9.68 -0.89 -8.59
CA GLY A 74 9.11 -0.72 -9.93
C GLY A 74 7.81 -1.49 -10.21
N LYS A 75 7.26 -2.21 -9.23
CA LYS A 75 6.00 -2.96 -9.35
C LYS A 75 4.86 -2.27 -8.64
N LYS A 76 3.65 -2.34 -9.21
CA LYS A 76 2.42 -1.80 -8.61
C LYS A 76 1.74 -2.85 -7.74
N TYR A 77 1.36 -2.41 -6.55
CA TYR A 77 0.67 -3.21 -5.56
C TYR A 77 -0.60 -2.50 -5.09
N ARG A 78 -1.56 -3.28 -4.62
CA ARG A 78 -2.73 -2.81 -3.88
C ARG A 78 -2.53 -3.07 -2.39
N VAL A 79 -2.87 -2.10 -1.56
CA VAL A 79 -2.94 -2.29 -0.10
C VAL A 79 -4.16 -3.15 0.23
N LEU A 80 -3.92 -4.31 0.85
CA LEU A 80 -4.97 -5.25 1.24
C LEU A 80 -5.44 -5.06 2.67
N LYS A 81 -4.48 -4.92 3.58
CA LYS A 81 -4.73 -4.76 5.01
C LYS A 81 -3.60 -3.97 5.65
N THR A 82 -3.94 -3.30 6.73
CA THR A 82 -3.00 -2.63 7.61
C THR A 82 -3.10 -3.24 9.02
N TYR A 83 -1.99 -3.31 9.73
CA TYR A 83 -1.95 -3.84 11.08
C TYR A 83 -0.98 -3.02 11.94
N PRO A 84 -1.44 -2.40 13.04
CA PRO A 84 -0.55 -1.65 13.93
C PRO A 84 0.33 -2.62 14.71
N ILE A 85 1.65 -2.49 14.57
CA ILE A 85 2.63 -3.29 15.33
C ILE A 85 2.83 -2.66 16.71
N ASP A 86 2.95 -1.34 16.76
CA ASP A 86 3.07 -0.54 17.98
C ASP A 86 2.50 0.88 17.76
N SER A 87 2.82 1.82 18.66
CA SER A 87 2.34 3.21 18.59
C SER A 87 2.91 4.03 17.44
N GLU A 88 3.97 3.58 16.77
CA GLU A 88 4.66 4.31 15.70
C GLU A 88 4.70 3.53 14.39
N ILE A 89 4.64 2.19 14.44
CA ILE A 89 4.85 1.31 13.29
C ILE A 89 3.53 0.70 12.82
N LEU A 90 3.29 0.80 11.52
CA LEU A 90 2.18 0.18 10.81
C LEU A 90 2.71 -0.84 9.80
N GLU A 91 2.17 -2.05 9.81
CA GLU A 91 2.44 -3.06 8.80
C GLU A 91 1.41 -2.94 7.67
N LEU A 92 1.89 -2.95 6.43
CA LEU A 92 1.08 -2.98 5.21
C LEU A 92 1.27 -4.32 4.52
N THR A 93 0.16 -5.01 4.24
CA THR A 93 0.18 -6.18 3.35
C THR A 93 -0.28 -5.77 1.96
N LEU A 94 0.55 -6.09 0.98
CA LEU A 94 0.43 -5.65 -0.40
C LEU A 94 0.25 -6.86 -1.32
N SER A 95 -0.61 -6.72 -2.32
CA SER A 95 -0.79 -7.72 -3.38
C SER A 95 -0.48 -7.12 -4.74
N GLU A 96 0.32 -7.83 -5.51
CA GLU A 96 0.72 -7.43 -6.87
C GLU A 96 -0.52 -7.40 -7.74
N LYS A 97 -0.76 -6.25 -8.38
CA LYS A 97 -1.82 -6.13 -9.37
C LYS A 97 -1.27 -6.71 -10.66
N LEU A 98 -1.74 -7.88 -11.06
CA LEU A 98 -1.51 -8.39 -12.40
C LEU A 98 -2.30 -7.48 -13.35
N GLU A 99 -1.60 -6.73 -14.19
CA GLU A 99 -2.19 -6.04 -15.35
C GLU A 99 -2.64 -7.07 -16.41
#